data_AF-A0A2D5BVQ5-F1
#
_entry.id   AF-A0A2D5BVQ5-F1
#
_cell.length_a   1.000
_cell.length_b   1.000
_cell.length_c   1.000
_cell.angle_alpha   90.00
_cell.angle_beta   90.00
_cell.angle_gamma   90.00
#
_symmetry.space_group_name_H-M   'P 1'
#
loop_
_entity.id
_entity.type
_entity.pdbx_description
1 polymer ?
#
loop_
_entity_poly.entity_id
_entity_poly.type
_entity_poly.pdbx_seq_one_letter_code
_entity_poly.pdbx_strand_id
1 'polypeptide(L)'
;MFGELIKLRELGRLLKKRRYLEALALARDPAIRDHRKAVVGAEKAREALLSVAEEQRARGEVAEALKIVCAVLRDVEDPTARRLEEELRRAVAEREAPKDTLEDDSEPLVWPPHRDPVESANRGRLAVPEPAGLRPVTFRSADQLPGRGAFARGMPFILRVEEQGDWFVHPGQSVLIGNATGHVADLPVLAAVGSRHARIERIGDGIDARYRVVPIPGRKVTKNRRKIEDLAVLEDGDVIVLGSSLTVVFRRPVAASATAVLELGGDFTVHGCRKVLLFSEAGRTGSVVLGPGPETHVSLPPDGERVEVLRGESGETAGLLLARCPRGVAVADDEERPQVRVQPGVLIRAGMLGFFVDPV
;
A
#
# COMPACT_ATOMS: atom_id res chain seq x y z
N MET A 1 -12.26 20.03 34.04
CA MET A 1 -13.09 19.35 35.05
C MET A 1 -14.25 18.51 34.47
N PHE A 2 -15.36 19.05 33.94
CA PHE A 2 -16.47 18.19 33.47
C PHE A 2 -16.10 17.22 32.34
N GLY A 3 -15.26 17.65 31.39
CA GLY A 3 -14.79 16.80 30.29
C GLY A 3 -13.97 15.59 30.74
N GLU A 4 -13.17 15.73 31.81
CA GLU A 4 -12.35 14.64 32.35
C GLU A 4 -13.22 13.52 32.94
N LEU A 5 -14.26 13.88 33.70
CA LEU A 5 -15.19 12.90 34.28
C LEU A 5 -15.93 12.09 33.22
N ILE A 6 -16.29 12.72 32.09
CA ILE A 6 -16.92 12.04 30.95
C ILE A 6 -15.94 11.02 30.35
N LYS A 7 -14.69 11.42 30.09
CA LYS A 7 -13.66 10.52 29.55
C LYS A 7 -13.36 9.35 30.49
N LEU A 8 -13.26 9.59 31.80
CA LEU A 8 -13.04 8.54 32.80
C LEU A 8 -14.21 7.54 32.90
N ARG A 9 -15.45 8.03 32.77
CA ARG A 9 -16.64 7.15 32.72
C ARG A 9 -16.65 6.32 31.44
N GLU A 10 -16.30 6.94 30.31
CA GLU A 10 -16.20 6.26 29.02
C GLU A 10 -15.10 5.19 29.02
N LEU A 11 -13.94 5.47 29.61
CA LEU A 11 -12.87 4.51 29.82
C LEU A 11 -13.38 3.27 30.57
N GLY A 12 -14.10 3.46 31.67
CA GLY A 12 -14.72 2.36 32.40
C GLY A 12 -15.75 1.58 31.57
N ARG A 13 -16.48 2.24 30.68
CA ARG A 13 -17.44 1.60 29.76
C ARG A 13 -16.73 0.75 28.71
N LEU A 14 -15.66 1.25 28.11
CA LEU A 14 -14.85 0.52 27.12
C LEU A 14 -14.24 -0.74 27.72
N LEU A 15 -13.68 -0.65 28.94
CA LEU A 15 -13.16 -1.80 29.68
C LEU A 15 -14.23 -2.88 29.91
N LYS A 16 -15.43 -2.48 30.37
CA LYS A 16 -16.55 -3.42 30.57
C LYS A 16 -17.00 -4.10 29.28
N LYS A 17 -16.94 -3.40 28.14
CA LYS A 17 -17.30 -3.91 26.82
C LYS A 17 -16.17 -4.70 26.14
N ARG A 18 -15.05 -4.95 26.84
CA ARG A 18 -13.85 -5.61 26.28
C ARG A 18 -13.24 -4.90 25.07
N ARG A 19 -13.47 -3.59 24.92
CA ARG A 19 -12.88 -2.76 23.84
C ARG A 19 -11.53 -2.22 24.29
N TYR A 20 -10.58 -3.12 24.55
CA TYR A 20 -9.35 -2.80 25.28
C TYR A 20 -8.39 -1.87 24.52
N LEU A 21 -8.29 -1.99 23.18
CA LEU A 21 -7.46 -1.08 22.37
C LEU A 21 -7.96 0.37 22.45
N GLU A 22 -9.28 0.56 22.39
CA GLU A 22 -9.89 1.89 22.51
C GLU A 22 -9.78 2.43 23.94
N ALA A 23 -9.93 1.56 24.95
CA ALA A 23 -9.71 1.93 26.34
C ALA A 23 -8.26 2.42 26.56
N LEU A 24 -7.28 1.70 26.02
CA LEU A 24 -5.87 2.07 26.11
C LEU A 24 -5.60 3.40 25.40
N ALA A 25 -6.15 3.60 24.20
CA ALA A 25 -6.03 4.85 23.45
C ALA A 25 -6.66 6.04 24.22
N LEU A 26 -7.84 5.84 24.81
CA LEU A 26 -8.51 6.88 25.60
C LEU A 26 -7.76 7.22 26.88
N ALA A 27 -7.11 6.25 27.53
CA ALA A 27 -6.32 6.49 28.72
C ALA A 27 -5.06 7.36 28.46
N ARG A 28 -4.60 7.43 27.20
CA ARG A 28 -3.50 8.33 26.77
C ARG A 28 -3.91 9.78 26.56
N ASP A 29 -5.21 10.06 26.60
CA ASP A 29 -5.70 11.41 26.35
C ASP A 29 -5.07 12.41 27.35
N PRO A 30 -4.44 13.50 26.87
CA PRO A 30 -3.74 14.44 27.72
C PRO A 30 -4.57 15.01 28.86
N ALA A 31 -5.90 15.07 28.70
CA ALA A 31 -6.79 15.57 29.74
C ALA A 31 -6.89 14.63 30.95
N ILE A 32 -6.70 13.33 30.78
CA ILE A 32 -6.89 12.33 31.85
C ILE A 32 -5.69 11.44 32.11
N ARG A 33 -4.62 11.49 31.30
CA ARG A 33 -3.47 10.57 31.39
C ARG A 33 -2.83 10.48 32.78
N ASP A 34 -2.76 11.61 33.49
CA ASP A 34 -2.12 11.70 34.82
C ASP A 34 -3.12 11.38 35.95
N HIS A 35 -4.40 11.17 35.62
CA HIS A 35 -5.43 10.86 36.60
C HIS A 35 -5.31 9.39 37.03
N ARG A 36 -5.29 9.13 38.35
CA ARG A 36 -5.14 7.77 38.93
C ARG A 36 -6.04 6.70 38.30
N LYS A 37 -7.31 7.03 38.03
CA LYS A 37 -8.27 6.12 37.37
C LYS A 37 -7.89 5.78 35.92
N ALA A 38 -7.28 6.71 35.18
CA ALA A 38 -6.82 6.45 33.82
C ALA A 38 -5.60 5.53 33.82
N VAL A 39 -4.64 5.76 34.73
CA VAL A 39 -3.47 4.89 34.93
C VAL A 39 -3.89 3.45 35.24
N VAL A 40 -4.77 3.25 36.22
CA VAL A 40 -5.30 1.92 36.56
C VAL A 40 -6.12 1.31 35.42
N GLY A 41 -6.84 2.14 34.66
CA GLY A 41 -7.60 1.68 33.49
C GLY A 41 -6.70 1.22 32.34
N ALA A 42 -5.59 1.93 32.08
CA ALA A 42 -4.59 1.58 31.10
C ALA A 42 -3.91 0.25 31.45
N GLU A 43 -3.50 0.08 32.72
CA GLU A 43 -2.91 -1.16 33.22
C GLU A 43 -3.83 -2.37 33.00
N LYS A 44 -5.10 -2.26 33.41
CA LYS A 44 -6.11 -3.31 33.15
C LYS A 44 -6.34 -3.60 31.67
N ALA A 45 -6.32 -2.57 30.82
CA ALA A 45 -6.44 -2.75 29.38
C ALA A 45 -5.23 -3.51 28.80
N ARG A 46 -4.01 -3.20 29.26
CA ARG A 46 -2.78 -3.88 28.83
C ARG A 46 -2.77 -5.34 29.25
N GLU A 47 -3.06 -5.64 30.52
CA GLU A 47 -3.15 -7.02 31.03
C GLU A 47 -4.16 -7.84 30.21
N ALA A 48 -5.34 -7.28 29.94
CA ALA A 48 -6.36 -7.95 29.14
C ALA A 48 -5.93 -8.16 27.68
N LEU A 49 -5.23 -7.18 27.06
CA LEU A 49 -4.71 -7.34 25.70
C LEU A 49 -3.63 -8.40 25.61
N LEU A 50 -2.73 -8.50 26.61
CA LEU A 50 -1.71 -9.55 26.65
C LEU A 50 -2.34 -10.94 26.78
N SER A 51 -3.35 -11.08 27.65
CA SER A 51 -4.13 -12.32 27.75
C SER A 51 -4.81 -12.69 26.42
N VAL A 52 -5.42 -11.73 25.70
CA VAL A 52 -5.99 -11.98 24.36
C VAL A 52 -4.91 -12.36 23.35
N ALA A 53 -3.73 -11.73 23.38
CA ALA A 53 -2.63 -12.09 22.49
C ALA A 53 -2.14 -13.53 22.73
N GLU A 54 -2.06 -13.97 23.99
CA GLU A 54 -1.73 -15.35 24.34
C GLU A 54 -2.79 -16.34 23.84
N GLU A 55 -4.07 -16.02 23.99
CA GLU A 55 -5.17 -16.84 23.43
C GLU A 55 -5.06 -16.97 21.91
N GLN A 56 -4.80 -15.86 21.20
CA GLN A 56 -4.64 -15.86 19.74
C GLN A 56 -3.39 -16.65 19.30
N ARG A 57 -2.30 -16.54 20.05
CA ARG A 57 -1.11 -17.37 19.86
C ARG A 57 -1.45 -18.86 20.02
N ALA A 58 -2.18 -19.23 21.07
CA ALA A 58 -2.58 -20.61 21.32
C ALA A 58 -3.48 -21.18 20.20
N ARG A 59 -4.26 -20.34 19.52
CA ARG A 59 -5.04 -20.70 18.32
C ARG A 59 -4.21 -20.76 17.03
N GLY A 60 -2.92 -20.42 17.08
CA GLY A 60 -2.05 -20.36 15.90
C GLY A 60 -2.21 -19.09 15.06
N GLU A 61 -2.97 -18.10 15.54
CA GLU A 61 -3.17 -16.77 14.93
C GLU A 61 -2.02 -15.82 15.29
N VAL A 62 -0.78 -16.25 15.00
CA VAL A 62 0.46 -15.58 15.43
C VAL A 62 0.54 -14.12 14.96
N ALA A 63 0.06 -13.82 13.74
CA ALA A 63 0.08 -12.47 13.18
C ALA A 63 -0.85 -11.50 13.94
N GLU A 64 -2.05 -11.94 14.32
CA GLU A 64 -2.99 -11.13 15.09
C GLU A 64 -2.51 -10.92 16.53
N ALA A 65 -1.95 -11.97 17.16
CA ALA A 65 -1.29 -11.85 18.46
C ALA A 65 -0.17 -10.79 18.42
N LEU A 66 0.66 -10.81 17.37
CA LEU A 66 1.77 -9.86 17.23
C LEU A 66 1.28 -8.42 17.10
N LYS A 67 0.21 -8.17 16.33
CA LYS A 67 -0.43 -6.84 16.21
C LYS A 67 -0.86 -6.31 17.58
N ILE A 68 -1.48 -7.16 18.41
CA ILE A 68 -1.94 -6.79 19.75
C ILE A 68 -0.76 -6.43 20.66
N VAL A 69 0.29 -7.26 20.69
CA VAL A 69 1.49 -7.02 21.51
C VAL A 69 2.21 -5.74 21.10
N CYS A 70 2.36 -5.49 19.80
CA CYS A 70 2.95 -4.24 19.32
C CYS A 70 2.10 -3.02 19.72
N ALA A 71 0.77 -3.13 19.81
CA ALA A 71 -0.09 -2.04 20.27
C ALA A 71 0.14 -1.71 21.77
N VAL A 72 0.37 -2.73 22.59
CA VAL A 72 0.74 -2.59 24.02
C VAL A 72 2.11 -1.94 24.17
N LEU A 73 3.13 -2.41 23.44
CA LEU A 73 4.50 -1.88 23.51
C LEU A 73 4.65 -0.43 23.04
N ARG A 74 3.71 0.09 22.24
CA ARG A 74 3.65 1.53 21.91
C ARG A 74 3.29 2.41 23.12
N ASP A 75 2.75 1.82 24.20
CA ASP A 75 2.30 2.55 25.38
C ASP A 75 3.41 2.72 26.42
N VAL A 76 4.01 1.59 26.76
CA VAL A 76 4.92 1.46 27.89
C VAL A 76 5.86 0.31 27.61
N GLU A 77 7.08 0.40 28.10
CA GLU A 77 7.99 -0.73 28.10
C GLU A 77 7.52 -1.74 29.15
N ASP A 78 6.87 -2.80 28.66
CA ASP A 78 6.43 -3.94 29.46
C ASP A 78 7.33 -5.15 29.13
N PRO A 79 8.13 -5.65 30.09
CA PRO A 79 9.02 -6.79 29.87
C PRO A 79 8.29 -8.07 29.42
N THR A 80 7.07 -8.29 29.89
CA THR A 80 6.23 -9.43 29.50
C THR A 80 5.81 -9.29 28.04
N ALA A 81 5.37 -8.10 27.64
CA ALA A 81 5.01 -7.81 26.25
C ALA A 81 6.22 -7.94 25.30
N ARG A 82 7.41 -7.48 25.71
CA ARG A 82 8.66 -7.64 24.93
C ARG A 82 9.01 -9.10 24.70
N ARG A 83 8.99 -9.91 25.76
CA ARG A 83 9.24 -11.35 25.67
C ARG A 83 8.24 -12.02 24.72
N LEU A 84 6.96 -11.70 24.83
CA LEU A 84 5.92 -12.26 23.96
C LEU A 84 6.11 -11.81 22.50
N GLU A 85 6.53 -10.57 22.25
CA GLU A 85 6.85 -10.07 20.90
C GLU A 85 7.98 -10.87 20.25
N GLU A 86 9.06 -11.13 20.98
CA GLU A 86 10.21 -11.92 20.50
C GLU A 86 9.80 -13.36 20.18
N GLU A 87 9.03 -13.99 21.07
CA GLU A 87 8.52 -15.35 20.86
C GLU A 87 7.61 -15.43 19.62
N LEU A 88 6.72 -14.45 19.43
CA LEU A 88 5.83 -14.38 18.26
C LEU A 88 6.61 -14.13 16.96
N ARG A 89 7.59 -13.22 16.96
CA ARG A 89 8.45 -12.97 15.79
C ARG A 89 9.22 -14.22 15.39
N ARG A 90 9.75 -14.96 16.37
CA ARG A 90 10.42 -16.25 16.11
C ARG A 90 9.47 -17.26 15.48
N ALA A 91 8.24 -17.39 16.00
CA ALA A 91 7.23 -18.27 15.42
C ALA A 91 6.83 -17.88 13.99
N VAL A 92 6.75 -16.58 13.68
CA VAL A 92 6.56 -16.10 12.30
C VAL A 92 7.75 -16.48 11.43
N ALA A 93 8.98 -16.25 11.89
CA ALA A 93 10.19 -16.59 11.15
C ALA A 93 10.32 -18.11 10.91
N GLU A 94 9.96 -18.96 11.86
CA GLU A 94 9.96 -20.42 11.71
C GLU A 94 8.89 -20.91 10.71
N ARG A 95 7.73 -20.23 10.63
CA ARG A 95 6.71 -20.51 9.61
C ARG A 95 7.08 -19.99 8.22
N GLU A 96 7.74 -18.84 8.17
CA GLU A 96 8.19 -18.20 6.93
C GLU A 96 9.52 -18.75 6.42
N ALA A 97 10.27 -19.46 7.27
CA ALA A 97 11.49 -20.14 6.88
C ALA A 97 11.14 -21.04 5.68
N PRO A 98 11.78 -20.84 4.52
CA PRO A 98 11.54 -21.68 3.37
C PRO A 98 11.77 -23.12 3.82
N LYS A 99 10.78 -23.99 3.60
CA LYS A 99 10.97 -25.43 3.67
C LYS A 99 11.88 -25.83 2.50
N ASP A 100 13.14 -25.43 2.58
CA ASP A 100 14.19 -25.65 1.59
C ASP A 100 14.78 -27.05 1.74
N THR A 101 13.92 -28.03 2.06
CA THR A 101 14.23 -29.47 2.08
C THR A 101 13.39 -30.21 1.05
N LEU A 102 13.09 -29.56 -0.06
CA LEU A 102 13.06 -30.28 -1.33
C LEU A 102 14.51 -30.27 -1.81
N GLU A 103 15.23 -31.33 -1.45
CA GLU A 103 16.42 -31.76 -2.17
C GLU A 103 16.11 -31.61 -3.66
N ASP A 104 16.93 -30.79 -4.31
CA ASP A 104 16.91 -30.52 -5.73
C ASP A 104 17.35 -31.78 -6.49
N ASP A 105 16.53 -32.84 -6.42
CA ASP A 105 16.54 -34.00 -7.31
C ASP A 105 15.93 -33.63 -8.68
N SER A 106 15.98 -32.35 -9.05
CA SER A 106 15.83 -31.94 -10.44
C SER A 106 17.05 -32.46 -11.19
N GLU A 107 16.96 -33.70 -11.69
CA GLU A 107 17.79 -34.09 -12.83
C GLU A 107 17.80 -32.92 -13.83
N PRO A 108 18.97 -32.49 -14.32
CA PRO A 108 19.05 -31.36 -15.23
C PRO A 108 18.09 -31.63 -16.39
N LEU A 109 17.04 -30.82 -16.50
CA LEU A 109 16.15 -30.88 -17.66
C LEU A 109 17.01 -30.59 -18.88
N VAL A 110 17.45 -31.66 -19.54
CA VAL A 110 18.04 -31.63 -20.86
C VAL A 110 16.90 -31.15 -21.76
N TRP A 111 16.91 -29.85 -22.06
CA TRP A 111 16.09 -29.31 -23.14
C TRP A 111 16.38 -30.13 -24.39
N PRO A 112 15.37 -30.83 -24.96
CA PRO A 112 15.59 -31.52 -26.21
C PRO A 112 16.08 -30.47 -27.23
N PRO A 113 17.07 -30.82 -28.05
CA PRO A 113 17.65 -29.89 -29.01
C PRO A 113 16.53 -29.27 -29.83
N HIS A 114 16.58 -27.93 -29.94
CA HIS A 114 15.70 -27.12 -30.77
C HIS A 114 15.50 -27.82 -32.12
N ARG A 115 14.32 -28.39 -32.34
CA ARG A 115 13.95 -28.88 -33.67
C ARG A 115 13.75 -27.68 -34.58
N ASP A 116 14.33 -27.74 -35.75
CA ASP A 116 14.19 -26.74 -36.81
C ASP A 116 12.70 -26.45 -37.08
N PRO A 117 12.29 -25.17 -37.16
CA PRO A 117 10.88 -24.79 -37.31
C PRO A 117 10.27 -25.11 -38.68
N VAL A 118 10.98 -25.83 -39.56
CA VAL A 118 10.57 -26.04 -40.96
C VAL A 118 9.87 -27.39 -41.19
N GLU A 119 10.00 -28.38 -40.29
CA GLU A 119 9.44 -29.73 -40.50
C GLU A 119 8.05 -29.99 -39.89
N SER A 120 7.46 -29.05 -39.14
CA SER A 120 6.17 -29.27 -38.46
C SER A 120 4.94 -28.76 -39.22
N ALA A 121 5.10 -28.25 -40.45
CA ALA A 121 4.03 -27.58 -41.18
C ALA A 121 2.96 -28.50 -41.83
N ASN A 122 3.06 -29.83 -41.71
CA ASN A 122 2.21 -30.73 -42.52
C ASN A 122 1.56 -31.92 -41.81
N ARG A 123 1.40 -31.89 -40.48
CA ARG A 123 0.60 -32.91 -39.77
C ARG A 123 -0.54 -32.30 -38.98
N GLY A 124 -1.75 -32.53 -39.48
CA GLY A 124 -2.99 -32.49 -38.70
C GLY A 124 -3.62 -31.11 -38.59
N ARG A 125 -4.55 -30.80 -39.50
CA ARG A 125 -5.63 -29.83 -39.24
C ARG A 125 -6.49 -30.37 -38.09
N LEU A 126 -6.07 -30.11 -36.85
CA LEU A 126 -6.98 -30.13 -35.72
C LEU A 126 -7.92 -28.94 -35.89
N ALA A 127 -9.23 -29.21 -35.84
CA ALA A 127 -10.26 -28.18 -35.88
C ALA A 127 -9.95 -27.12 -34.81
N VAL A 128 -9.63 -25.91 -35.25
CA VAL A 128 -9.54 -24.74 -34.37
C VAL A 128 -10.96 -24.54 -33.83
N PRO A 129 -11.22 -24.73 -32.52
CA PRO A 129 -12.51 -24.37 -31.97
C PRO A 129 -12.73 -22.89 -32.25
N GLU A 130 -13.89 -22.54 -32.83
CA GLU A 130 -14.28 -21.15 -33.02
C GLU A 130 -14.02 -20.38 -31.72
N PRO A 131 -13.29 -19.24 -31.76
CA PRO A 131 -13.06 -18.46 -30.56
C PRO A 131 -14.42 -18.06 -30.01
N ALA A 132 -14.79 -18.66 -28.88
CA ALA A 132 -15.97 -18.28 -28.14
C ALA A 132 -15.93 -16.76 -27.99
N GLY A 133 -16.88 -16.07 -28.64
CA GLY A 133 -16.86 -14.63 -28.78
C GLY A 133 -16.51 -13.97 -27.46
N LEU A 134 -15.37 -13.27 -27.43
CA LEU A 134 -14.94 -12.51 -26.27
C LEU A 134 -16.07 -11.58 -25.90
N ARG A 135 -16.82 -11.92 -24.85
CA ARG A 135 -17.84 -11.03 -24.31
C ARG A 135 -17.09 -9.77 -23.87
N PRO A 136 -17.46 -8.57 -24.35
CA PRO A 136 -16.88 -7.35 -23.84
C PRO A 136 -17.03 -7.37 -22.31
N VAL A 137 -15.93 -7.20 -21.60
CA VAL A 137 -15.95 -7.00 -20.15
C VAL A 137 -16.70 -5.69 -19.94
N THR A 138 -18.00 -5.79 -19.69
CA THR A 138 -18.80 -4.64 -19.29
C THR A 138 -18.31 -4.26 -17.90
N PHE A 139 -17.57 -3.16 -17.83
CA PHE A 139 -17.27 -2.50 -16.56
C PHE A 139 -18.59 -2.31 -15.80
N ARG A 140 -18.66 -2.77 -14.56
CA ARG A 140 -19.84 -2.51 -13.71
C ARG A 140 -19.95 -1.00 -13.51
N SER A 141 -21.15 -0.45 -13.71
CA SER A 141 -21.43 0.95 -13.34
C SER A 141 -21.07 1.16 -11.87
N ALA A 142 -20.50 2.32 -11.54
CA ALA A 142 -20.11 2.71 -10.18
C ALA A 142 -21.26 2.54 -9.16
N ASP A 143 -22.51 2.57 -9.61
CA ASP A 143 -23.71 2.36 -8.79
C ASP A 143 -23.83 0.94 -8.19
N GLN A 144 -23.08 -0.04 -8.70
CA GLN A 144 -23.17 -1.45 -8.28
C GLN A 144 -22.05 -1.88 -7.32
N LEU A 145 -21.14 -0.99 -6.92
CA LEU A 145 -20.10 -1.30 -5.94
C LEU A 145 -20.64 -1.13 -4.51
N PRO A 146 -20.63 -2.19 -3.68
CA PRO A 146 -21.11 -2.11 -2.29
C PRO A 146 -20.15 -1.27 -1.46
N GLY A 147 -20.53 -0.01 -1.20
CA GLY A 147 -19.89 0.86 -0.22
C GLY A 147 -19.53 2.23 -0.77
N ARG A 148 -20.45 3.20 -0.66
CA ARG A 148 -20.15 4.64 -0.68
C ARG A 148 -19.39 5.05 0.60
N GLY A 149 -18.31 4.34 0.91
CA GLY A 149 -17.46 4.56 2.08
C GLY A 149 -16.42 5.65 1.83
N ALA A 150 -15.91 6.26 2.90
CA ALA A 150 -14.71 7.08 2.79
C ALA A 150 -13.48 6.19 2.51
N PHE A 151 -12.50 6.67 1.73
CA PHE A 151 -11.19 6.02 1.63
C PHE A 151 -10.52 6.01 3.02
N ALA A 152 -10.42 4.84 3.64
CA ALA A 152 -9.69 4.70 4.89
C ALA A 152 -8.19 5.06 4.71
N ARG A 153 -7.53 5.48 5.78
CA ARG A 153 -6.06 5.65 5.79
C ARG A 153 -5.39 4.32 5.51
N GLY A 154 -4.33 4.34 4.71
CA GLY A 154 -3.59 3.13 4.33
C GLY A 154 -4.32 2.22 3.32
N MET A 155 -5.48 2.61 2.81
CA MET A 155 -6.19 1.82 1.79
C MET A 155 -5.67 2.15 0.38
N PRO A 156 -5.12 1.18 -0.37
CA PRO A 156 -4.72 1.39 -1.76
C PRO A 156 -5.93 1.63 -2.66
N PHE A 157 -5.71 2.34 -3.75
CA PHE A 157 -6.75 2.70 -4.72
C PHE A 157 -6.17 2.84 -6.13
N ILE A 158 -7.01 2.75 -7.15
CA ILE A 158 -6.68 3.11 -8.53
C ILE A 158 -7.12 4.55 -8.76
N LEU A 159 -6.19 5.40 -9.20
CA LEU A 159 -6.47 6.73 -9.72
C LEU A 159 -6.57 6.62 -11.25
N ARG A 160 -7.74 6.88 -11.80
CA ARG A 160 -8.00 6.85 -13.25
C ARG A 160 -8.14 8.27 -13.76
N VAL A 161 -7.28 8.66 -14.68
CA VAL A 161 -7.25 10.01 -15.25
C VAL A 161 -7.60 9.91 -16.72
N GLU A 162 -8.64 10.64 -17.14
CA GLU A 162 -9.09 10.62 -18.52
C GLU A 162 -7.92 10.93 -19.47
N GLU A 163 -7.82 10.14 -20.54
CA GLU A 163 -6.78 10.20 -21.58
C GLU A 163 -5.33 9.89 -21.13
N GLN A 164 -5.04 9.88 -19.83
CA GLN A 164 -3.69 9.66 -19.31
C GLN A 164 -3.49 8.24 -18.74
N GLY A 165 -4.58 7.55 -18.40
CA GLY A 165 -4.59 6.13 -18.01
C GLY A 165 -4.84 5.88 -16.53
N ASP A 166 -4.29 4.76 -16.03
CA ASP A 166 -4.56 4.27 -14.68
C ASP A 166 -3.25 4.20 -13.86
N TRP A 167 -3.32 4.67 -12.62
CA TRP A 167 -2.25 4.58 -11.62
C TRP A 167 -2.71 3.76 -10.43
N PHE A 168 -1.92 2.79 -10.03
CA PHE A 168 -2.11 2.12 -8.75
C PHE A 168 -1.48 2.97 -7.65
N VAL A 169 -2.27 3.43 -6.69
CA VAL A 169 -1.82 4.31 -5.61
C VAL A 169 -1.74 3.50 -4.32
N HIS A 170 -0.51 3.31 -3.84
CA HIS A 170 -0.25 2.55 -2.62
C HIS A 170 0.15 3.50 -1.47
N PRO A 171 -0.74 3.76 -0.49
CA PRO A 171 -0.37 4.48 0.72
C PRO A 171 0.47 3.58 1.61
N GLY A 172 1.74 3.90 1.77
CA GLY A 172 2.64 3.08 2.58
C GLY A 172 4.02 3.68 2.75
N GLN A 173 4.61 3.47 3.92
CA GLN A 173 6.01 3.79 4.15
C GLN A 173 6.94 2.71 3.57
N SER A 174 6.41 1.52 3.35
CA SER A 174 7.13 0.38 2.84
C SER A 174 6.23 -0.43 1.93
N VAL A 175 6.73 -0.83 0.77
CA VAL A 175 6.03 -1.69 -0.18
C VAL A 175 6.93 -2.85 -0.61
N LEU A 176 6.41 -4.05 -0.54
CA LEU A 176 7.05 -5.27 -0.99
C LEU A 176 6.65 -5.58 -2.43
N ILE A 177 7.65 -5.70 -3.31
CA ILE A 177 7.49 -6.16 -4.69
C ILE A 177 7.81 -7.65 -4.76
N GLY A 178 6.97 -8.40 -5.46
CA GLY A 178 7.17 -9.83 -5.65
C GLY A 178 6.20 -10.47 -6.62
N ASN A 179 6.31 -11.78 -6.76
CA ASN A 179 5.48 -12.55 -7.68
C ASN A 179 4.01 -12.54 -7.27
N ALA A 180 3.11 -12.31 -8.22
CA ALA A 180 1.67 -12.37 -8.02
C ALA A 180 1.18 -13.74 -7.50
N THR A 181 1.85 -14.84 -7.85
CA THR A 181 1.47 -16.19 -7.38
C THR A 181 1.71 -16.42 -5.89
N GLY A 182 2.53 -15.58 -5.26
CA GLY A 182 2.87 -15.73 -3.84
C GLY A 182 1.84 -15.13 -2.88
N HIS A 183 0.95 -14.26 -3.36
CA HIS A 183 -0.08 -13.58 -2.55
C HIS A 183 0.41 -12.87 -1.27
N VAL A 184 1.69 -12.51 -1.20
CA VAL A 184 2.32 -11.84 -0.04
C VAL A 184 2.85 -10.45 -0.35
N ALA A 185 2.97 -10.09 -1.63
CA ALA A 185 3.53 -8.82 -2.08
C ALA A 185 2.46 -7.72 -2.10
N ASP A 186 2.81 -6.52 -1.65
CA ASP A 186 1.99 -5.30 -1.78
C ASP A 186 1.86 -4.88 -3.24
N LEU A 187 2.93 -5.10 -4.02
CA LEU A 187 3.02 -4.87 -5.46
C LEU A 187 3.20 -6.22 -6.17
N PRO A 188 2.13 -7.01 -6.34
CA PRO A 188 2.20 -8.30 -7.02
C PRO A 188 2.39 -8.11 -8.52
N VAL A 189 3.46 -8.69 -9.08
CA VAL A 189 3.78 -8.66 -10.51
C VAL A 189 3.89 -10.08 -11.05
N LEU A 190 3.30 -10.34 -12.21
CA LEU A 190 3.51 -11.60 -12.93
C LEU A 190 4.86 -11.56 -13.68
N ALA A 191 5.95 -11.83 -12.98
CA ALA A 191 7.31 -11.83 -13.53
C ALA A 191 8.14 -12.98 -12.96
N ALA A 192 9.29 -13.28 -13.58
CA ALA A 192 10.27 -14.28 -13.09
C ALA A 192 11.07 -13.76 -11.87
N VAL A 193 10.35 -13.44 -10.81
CA VAL A 193 10.84 -12.94 -9.53
C VAL A 193 10.28 -13.82 -8.40
N GLY A 194 10.97 -13.91 -7.25
CA GLY A 194 10.40 -14.54 -6.05
C GLY A 194 9.15 -13.84 -5.51
N SER A 195 8.35 -14.56 -4.72
CA SER A 195 7.14 -14.05 -4.04
C SER A 195 7.40 -12.84 -3.13
N ARG A 196 8.60 -12.79 -2.53
CA ARG A 196 9.16 -11.64 -1.82
C ARG A 196 10.50 -11.33 -2.47
N HIS A 197 10.59 -10.26 -3.26
CA HIS A 197 11.79 -10.01 -4.05
C HIS A 197 12.61 -8.82 -3.54
N ALA A 198 11.96 -7.67 -3.42
CA ALA A 198 12.59 -6.45 -2.95
C ALA A 198 11.55 -5.57 -2.29
N ARG A 199 11.98 -4.70 -1.39
CA ARG A 199 11.14 -3.73 -0.73
C ARG A 199 11.60 -2.33 -1.10
N ILE A 200 10.66 -1.43 -1.36
CA ILE A 200 10.93 0.00 -1.47
C ILE A 200 10.43 0.65 -0.19
N GLU A 201 11.31 1.38 0.48
CA GLU A 201 11.02 2.04 1.74
C GLU A 201 11.22 3.55 1.59
N ARG A 202 10.26 4.30 2.13
CA ARG A 202 10.37 5.73 2.35
C ARG A 202 10.96 5.97 3.73
N ILE A 203 11.93 6.86 3.81
CA ILE A 203 12.63 7.25 5.04
C ILE A 203 12.34 8.72 5.29
N GLY A 204 11.86 9.02 6.49
CA GLY A 204 11.40 10.36 6.86
C GLY A 204 10.00 10.67 6.31
N ASP A 205 9.57 11.89 6.55
CA ASP A 205 8.32 12.45 6.09
C ASP A 205 8.56 13.80 5.39
N GLY A 206 7.51 14.36 4.81
CA GLY A 206 7.60 15.70 4.28
C GLY A 206 8.50 15.88 3.05
N ILE A 207 9.06 17.07 2.95
CA ILE A 207 9.94 17.49 1.85
C ILE A 207 11.27 16.71 1.89
N ASP A 208 11.73 16.32 3.08
CA ASP A 208 13.00 15.60 3.28
C ASP A 208 12.89 14.09 3.09
N ALA A 209 11.71 13.58 2.72
CA ALA A 209 11.50 12.16 2.48
C ALA A 209 12.49 11.63 1.43
N ARG A 210 13.15 10.52 1.76
CA ARG A 210 14.05 9.79 0.86
C ARG A 210 13.49 8.40 0.61
N TYR A 211 13.97 7.77 -0.45
CA TYR A 211 13.59 6.40 -0.77
C TYR A 211 14.83 5.50 -0.80
N ARG A 212 14.64 4.24 -0.46
CA ARG A 212 15.63 3.19 -0.65
C ARG A 212 14.98 1.92 -1.16
N VAL A 213 15.75 1.13 -1.88
CA VAL A 213 15.42 -0.26 -2.21
C VAL A 213 16.23 -1.19 -1.32
N VAL A 214 15.57 -2.20 -0.76
CA VAL A 214 16.14 -3.23 0.11
C VAL A 214 15.85 -4.59 -0.54
N PRO A 215 16.86 -5.30 -1.09
CA PRO A 215 16.69 -6.64 -1.62
C PRO A 215 16.32 -7.62 -0.51
N ILE A 216 15.48 -8.61 -0.81
CA ILE A 216 15.29 -9.76 0.08
C ILE A 216 16.53 -10.67 -0.04
N PRO A 217 17.05 -11.25 1.06
CA PRO A 217 18.23 -12.11 1.00
C PRO A 217 18.13 -13.21 -0.07
N GLY A 218 19.22 -13.41 -0.82
CA GLY A 218 19.27 -14.36 -1.93
C GLY A 218 18.57 -13.91 -3.22
N ARG A 219 17.96 -12.72 -3.27
CA ARG A 219 17.32 -12.18 -4.48
C ARG A 219 18.25 -11.24 -5.23
N LYS A 220 18.24 -11.36 -6.55
CA LYS A 220 19.06 -10.53 -7.44
C LYS A 220 18.36 -9.19 -7.70
N VAL A 221 18.93 -8.11 -7.19
CA VAL A 221 18.47 -6.74 -7.42
C VAL A 221 19.64 -5.91 -7.91
N THR A 222 19.41 -5.08 -8.93
CA THR A 222 20.40 -4.10 -9.39
C THR A 222 19.79 -2.70 -9.46
N LYS A 223 20.59 -1.67 -9.19
CA LYS A 223 20.28 -0.25 -9.45
C LYS A 223 21.32 0.25 -10.45
N ASN A 224 20.86 0.83 -11.56
CA ASN A 224 21.72 1.36 -12.63
C ASN A 224 22.82 0.36 -13.04
N ARG A 225 22.43 -0.91 -13.25
CA ARG A 225 23.32 -2.05 -13.59
C ARG A 225 24.31 -2.48 -12.51
N ARG A 226 24.27 -1.90 -11.31
CA ARG A 226 25.11 -2.30 -10.17
C ARG A 226 24.29 -3.17 -9.21
N LYS A 227 24.83 -4.32 -8.82
CA LYS A 227 24.19 -5.21 -7.84
C LYS A 227 24.06 -4.50 -6.50
N ILE A 228 22.91 -4.65 -5.86
CA ILE A 228 22.63 -4.18 -4.50
C ILE A 228 22.67 -5.39 -3.58
N GLU A 229 23.50 -5.35 -2.55
CA GLU A 229 23.64 -6.48 -1.60
C GLU A 229 22.83 -6.29 -0.31
N ASP A 230 22.63 -5.04 0.12
CA ASP A 230 21.92 -4.74 1.37
C ASP A 230 20.85 -3.65 1.18
N LEU A 231 21.25 -2.40 0.94
CA LEU A 231 20.32 -1.34 0.61
C LEU A 231 20.95 -0.32 -0.34
N ALA A 232 20.12 0.36 -1.10
CA ALA A 232 20.54 1.48 -1.94
C ALA A 232 19.51 2.61 -1.89
N VAL A 233 19.97 3.83 -1.64
CA VAL A 233 19.15 5.05 -1.76
C VAL A 233 18.74 5.22 -3.22
N LEU A 234 17.49 5.62 -3.45
CA LEU A 234 16.92 5.89 -4.77
C LEU A 234 16.90 7.39 -5.06
N GLU A 235 17.27 7.74 -6.29
CA GLU A 235 17.30 9.08 -6.88
C GLU A 235 16.39 9.10 -8.11
N ASP A 236 15.86 10.28 -8.48
CA ASP A 236 14.99 10.41 -9.66
C ASP A 236 15.70 9.90 -10.92
N GLY A 237 15.01 9.03 -11.67
CA GLY A 237 15.53 8.41 -12.88
C GLY A 237 16.28 7.09 -12.67
N ASP A 238 16.50 6.66 -11.43
CA ASP A 238 17.14 5.37 -11.17
C ASP A 238 16.38 4.21 -11.80
N VAL A 239 17.13 3.29 -12.42
CA VAL A 239 16.61 2.07 -13.01
C VAL A 239 16.93 0.90 -12.10
N ILE A 240 15.90 0.29 -11.54
CA ILE A 240 15.97 -0.90 -10.69
C ILE A 240 15.61 -2.11 -11.55
N VAL A 241 16.39 -3.19 -11.46
CA VAL A 241 16.06 -4.47 -12.10
C VAL A 241 15.95 -5.55 -11.04
N LEU A 242 14.79 -6.20 -11.00
CA LEU A 242 14.45 -7.31 -10.09
C LEU A 242 14.50 -8.62 -10.87
N GLY A 243 15.30 -9.57 -10.41
CA GLY A 243 15.52 -10.85 -11.08
C GLY A 243 16.22 -10.68 -12.43
N SER A 244 15.60 -11.22 -13.50
CA SER A 244 16.15 -11.19 -14.86
C SER A 244 15.48 -10.18 -15.79
N SER A 245 14.25 -9.75 -15.49
CA SER A 245 13.38 -9.09 -16.48
C SER A 245 12.60 -7.89 -15.96
N LEU A 246 12.22 -7.86 -14.69
CA LEU A 246 11.37 -6.81 -14.16
C LEU A 246 12.20 -5.53 -13.94
N THR A 247 12.08 -4.61 -14.90
CA THR A 247 12.67 -3.27 -14.83
C THR A 247 11.66 -2.30 -14.21
N VAL A 248 12.11 -1.49 -13.26
CA VAL A 248 11.32 -0.44 -12.61
C VAL A 248 12.12 0.86 -12.65
N VAL A 249 11.55 1.91 -13.21
CA VAL A 249 12.14 3.26 -13.16
C VAL A 249 11.55 4.01 -11.97
N PHE A 250 12.40 4.46 -11.06
CA PHE A 250 12.00 5.28 -9.93
C PHE A 250 12.00 6.75 -10.34
N ARG A 251 10.89 7.46 -10.08
CA ARG A 251 10.77 8.89 -10.33
C ARG A 251 10.26 9.63 -9.09
N ARG A 252 10.78 10.82 -8.87
CA ARG A 252 10.29 11.79 -7.88
C ARG A 252 10.10 13.15 -8.57
N PRO A 253 9.04 13.31 -9.37
CA PRO A 253 8.88 14.47 -10.23
C PRO A 253 8.61 15.77 -9.46
N VAL A 254 8.03 15.69 -8.25
CA VAL A 254 7.72 16.86 -7.42
C VAL A 254 8.61 16.84 -6.19
N ALA A 255 9.64 17.69 -6.16
CA ALA A 255 10.61 17.72 -5.05
C ALA A 255 9.94 18.02 -3.68
N ALA A 256 8.96 18.91 -3.66
CA ALA A 256 8.21 19.26 -2.44
C ALA A 256 7.21 18.19 -1.98
N SER A 257 6.97 17.15 -2.79
CA SER A 257 6.16 16.00 -2.41
C SER A 257 7.03 14.83 -2.01
N ALA A 258 6.61 14.15 -0.95
CA ALA A 258 7.11 12.87 -0.50
C ALA A 258 6.62 11.75 -1.40
N THR A 259 5.67 11.96 -2.32
CA THR A 259 5.16 10.93 -3.23
C THR A 259 6.14 10.67 -4.38
N ALA A 260 6.29 9.40 -4.74
CA ALA A 260 7.15 8.95 -5.84
C ALA A 260 6.35 8.09 -6.83
N VAL A 261 6.86 7.95 -8.04
CA VAL A 261 6.31 7.10 -9.11
C VAL A 261 7.26 5.94 -9.37
N LEU A 262 6.72 4.74 -9.49
CA LEU A 262 7.42 3.59 -10.04
C LEU A 262 6.81 3.30 -11.41
N GLU A 263 7.63 3.36 -12.46
CA GLU A 263 7.20 3.00 -13.81
C GLU A 263 7.71 1.59 -14.15
N LEU A 264 6.78 0.67 -14.40
CA LEU A 264 7.09 -0.71 -14.75
C LEU A 264 7.47 -0.80 -16.24
N GLY A 265 8.66 -1.29 -16.53
CA GLY A 265 9.14 -1.57 -17.88
C GLY A 265 8.54 -2.85 -18.47
N GLY A 266 8.72 -3.07 -19.77
CA GLY A 266 8.17 -4.25 -20.47
C GLY A 266 6.64 -4.18 -20.58
N ASP A 267 5.94 -5.29 -20.35
CA ASP A 267 4.46 -5.34 -20.28
C ASP A 267 3.95 -5.66 -18.88
N PHE A 268 4.79 -5.44 -17.86
CA PHE A 268 4.43 -5.71 -16.48
C PHE A 268 3.43 -4.70 -15.94
N THR A 269 2.47 -5.20 -15.15
CA THR A 269 1.45 -4.40 -14.48
C THR A 269 1.28 -4.85 -13.04
N VAL A 270 0.80 -3.94 -12.20
CA VAL A 270 0.33 -4.17 -10.83
C VAL A 270 -1.11 -3.69 -10.78
N HIS A 271 -2.06 -4.56 -10.45
CA HIS A 271 -3.49 -4.24 -10.49
C HIS A 271 -3.94 -3.61 -11.83
N GLY A 272 -3.40 -4.10 -12.95
CA GLY A 272 -3.67 -3.58 -14.29
C GLY A 272 -2.96 -2.25 -14.63
N CYS A 273 -2.23 -1.66 -13.68
CA CYS A 273 -1.54 -0.39 -13.86
C CYS A 273 -0.05 -0.59 -14.13
N ARG A 274 0.50 0.16 -15.08
CA ARG A 274 1.96 0.20 -15.36
C ARG A 274 2.71 1.19 -14.48
N LYS A 275 1.99 2.15 -13.91
CA LYS A 275 2.54 3.19 -13.04
C LYS A 275 1.99 3.00 -11.63
N VAL A 276 2.88 3.02 -10.65
CA VAL A 276 2.53 2.91 -9.23
C VAL A 276 2.93 4.20 -8.52
N LEU A 277 2.00 4.80 -7.77
CA LEU A 277 2.28 5.95 -6.91
C LEU A 277 2.51 5.48 -5.48
N LEU A 278 3.71 5.76 -4.95
CA LEU A 278 4.04 5.57 -3.54
C LEU A 278 3.53 6.77 -2.75
N PHE A 279 2.23 6.78 -2.46
CA PHE A 279 1.54 7.92 -1.87
C PHE A 279 1.91 8.12 -0.40
N SER A 280 2.35 9.34 -0.05
CA SER A 280 2.52 9.73 1.34
C SER A 280 1.21 10.30 1.87
N GLU A 281 0.80 9.86 3.05
CA GLU A 281 -0.41 10.39 3.70
C GLU A 281 -0.13 11.62 4.58
N ALA A 282 1.07 12.19 4.49
CA ALA A 282 1.49 13.43 5.18
C ALA A 282 0.93 14.69 4.49
N GLY A 283 -0.38 14.68 4.25
CA GLY A 283 -1.19 15.68 3.56
C GLY A 283 -0.52 16.46 2.47
N ARG A 284 -0.24 17.77 2.67
CA ARG A 284 0.25 18.62 1.56
C ARG A 284 1.59 18.15 1.02
N THR A 285 2.47 17.76 1.93
CA THR A 285 3.78 17.21 1.57
C THR A 285 3.68 15.79 1.02
N GLY A 286 2.51 15.15 1.05
CA GLY A 286 2.27 13.85 0.44
C GLY A 286 1.40 13.87 -0.82
N SER A 287 1.06 15.06 -1.34
CA SER A 287 0.12 15.20 -2.45
C SER A 287 0.57 14.47 -3.73
N VAL A 288 -0.41 13.94 -4.45
CA VAL A 288 -0.30 13.57 -5.87
C VAL A 288 -0.66 14.81 -6.68
N VAL A 289 0.20 15.19 -7.61
CA VAL A 289 0.01 16.39 -8.43
C VAL A 289 -0.27 15.94 -9.86
N LEU A 290 -1.43 16.33 -10.37
CA LEU A 290 -1.81 16.25 -11.76
C LEU A 290 -1.66 17.65 -12.36
N GLY A 291 -1.08 17.79 -13.53
CA GLY A 291 -0.95 19.09 -14.17
C GLY A 291 -0.04 19.10 -15.38
N PRO A 292 0.10 20.26 -16.04
CA PRO A 292 1.08 20.44 -17.10
C PRO A 292 2.51 20.50 -16.54
N GLY A 293 3.46 20.05 -17.35
CA GLY A 293 4.90 20.22 -17.09
C GLY A 293 5.56 19.09 -16.27
N PRO A 294 6.89 19.21 -16.07
CA PRO A 294 7.71 18.13 -15.52
C PRO A 294 7.56 17.95 -14.01
N GLU A 295 7.07 18.97 -13.29
CA GLU A 295 6.88 18.92 -11.83
C GLU A 295 5.47 18.41 -11.47
N THR A 296 5.12 17.26 -12.04
CA THR A 296 3.82 16.59 -11.86
C THR A 296 4.00 15.07 -11.81
N HIS A 297 3.17 14.42 -10.99
CA HIS A 297 3.14 12.95 -10.90
C HIS A 297 2.37 12.34 -12.07
N VAL A 298 1.32 13.05 -12.50
CA VAL A 298 0.53 12.75 -13.70
C VAL A 298 0.63 13.95 -14.62
N SER A 299 1.37 13.79 -15.71
CA SER A 299 1.51 14.83 -16.73
C SER A 299 0.21 14.97 -17.51
N LEU A 300 -0.26 16.20 -17.63
CA LEU A 300 -1.41 16.60 -18.43
C LEU A 300 -0.95 17.42 -19.65
N PRO A 301 -1.83 17.61 -20.65
CA PRO A 301 -1.61 18.56 -21.72
C PRO A 301 -1.33 19.99 -21.20
N PRO A 302 -0.67 20.86 -21.99
CA PRO A 302 -0.27 22.21 -21.55
C PRO A 302 -1.40 23.12 -21.07
N ASP A 303 -2.62 22.90 -21.57
CA ASP A 303 -3.86 23.59 -21.21
C ASP A 303 -4.61 22.92 -20.04
N GLY A 304 -4.09 21.80 -19.52
CA GLY A 304 -4.64 21.09 -18.38
C GLY A 304 -4.51 21.87 -17.08
N GLU A 305 -5.47 21.66 -16.18
CA GLU A 305 -5.47 22.29 -14.86
C GLU A 305 -4.55 21.57 -13.88
N ARG A 306 -3.92 22.33 -12.99
CA ARG A 306 -3.13 21.76 -11.89
C ARG A 306 -4.06 21.35 -10.74
N VAL A 307 -4.12 20.05 -10.46
CA VAL A 307 -4.92 19.45 -9.39
C VAL A 307 -4.02 18.71 -8.41
N GLU A 308 -4.26 18.92 -7.11
CA GLU A 308 -3.62 18.17 -6.03
C GLU A 308 -4.62 17.19 -5.41
N VAL A 309 -4.27 15.91 -5.40
CA VAL A 309 -4.97 14.88 -4.62
C VAL A 309 -4.16 14.59 -3.37
N LEU A 310 -4.74 14.84 -2.20
CA LEU A 310 -4.04 14.74 -0.92
C LEU A 310 -4.95 14.22 0.18
N ARG A 311 -4.36 13.78 1.29
CA ARG A 311 -5.12 13.38 2.47
C ARG A 311 -5.18 14.52 3.49
N GLY A 312 -6.36 14.89 3.97
CA GLY A 312 -6.51 15.94 4.97
C GLY A 312 -5.77 15.59 6.26
N GLU A 313 -5.12 16.59 6.87
CA GLU A 313 -4.26 16.39 8.05
C GLU A 313 -4.98 16.70 9.37
N SER A 314 -5.94 17.63 9.34
CA SER A 314 -6.54 18.19 10.54
C SER A 314 -8.02 18.57 10.37
N GLY A 315 -8.67 18.82 11.50
CA GLY A 315 -10.08 19.22 11.57
C GLY A 315 -11.03 18.17 11.02
N GLU A 316 -12.14 18.64 10.43
CA GLU A 316 -13.19 17.80 9.86
C GLU A 316 -12.75 17.01 8.62
N THR A 317 -11.61 17.39 8.03
CA THR A 317 -11.05 16.75 6.84
C THR A 317 -9.98 15.71 7.16
N ALA A 318 -9.61 15.55 8.43
CA ALA A 318 -8.54 14.66 8.85
C ALA A 318 -8.79 13.22 8.36
N GLY A 319 -7.83 12.70 7.58
CA GLY A 319 -7.91 11.36 7.01
C GLY A 319 -8.76 11.24 5.75
N LEU A 320 -9.50 12.26 5.32
CA LEU A 320 -10.27 12.21 4.08
C LEU A 320 -9.36 12.44 2.87
N LEU A 321 -9.66 11.76 1.75
CA LEU A 321 -9.02 12.06 0.47
C LEU A 321 -9.71 13.30 -0.14
N LEU A 322 -8.90 14.27 -0.55
CA LEU A 322 -9.33 15.57 -1.03
C LEU A 322 -8.73 15.83 -2.40
N ALA A 323 -9.50 16.47 -3.28
CA ALA A 323 -9.01 17.06 -4.51
C ALA A 323 -9.05 18.57 -4.36
N ARG A 324 -7.97 19.25 -4.78
CA ARG A 324 -7.83 20.70 -4.67
C ARG A 324 -7.32 21.26 -5.99
N CYS A 325 -7.96 22.31 -6.47
CA CYS A 325 -7.53 23.05 -7.64
C CYS A 325 -7.73 24.56 -7.38
N PRO A 326 -6.71 25.42 -7.59
CA PRO A 326 -6.87 26.86 -7.40
C PRO A 326 -7.99 27.48 -8.26
N ARG A 327 -8.24 26.91 -9.44
CA ARG A 327 -9.27 27.38 -10.37
C ARG A 327 -10.65 26.79 -10.14
N GLY A 328 -10.77 25.82 -9.24
CA GLY A 328 -12.02 25.13 -8.95
C GLY A 328 -11.96 23.64 -9.30
N VAL A 329 -12.63 22.83 -8.48
CA VAL A 329 -12.84 21.40 -8.69
C VAL A 329 -14.29 21.06 -8.31
N ALA A 330 -14.94 20.23 -9.10
CA ALA A 330 -16.32 19.81 -8.92
C ALA A 330 -16.41 18.29 -8.74
N VAL A 331 -17.46 17.85 -8.04
CA VAL A 331 -17.83 16.43 -7.91
C VAL A 331 -19.01 16.19 -8.83
N ALA A 332 -18.85 15.34 -9.85
CA ALA A 332 -19.82 15.15 -10.92
C ALA A 332 -20.26 16.49 -11.54
N ASP A 333 -21.54 16.85 -11.39
CA ASP A 333 -22.15 18.07 -11.93
C ASP A 333 -22.38 19.15 -10.85
N ASP A 334 -21.77 19.00 -9.67
CA ASP A 334 -21.86 20.00 -8.60
C ASP A 334 -21.12 21.30 -8.95
N GLU A 335 -21.41 22.38 -8.23
CA GLU A 335 -20.68 23.65 -8.33
C GLU A 335 -19.19 23.48 -8.00
N GLU A 336 -18.34 24.16 -8.78
CA GLU A 336 -16.91 24.18 -8.55
C GLU A 336 -16.55 24.83 -7.20
N ARG A 337 -15.65 24.16 -6.47
CA ARG A 337 -15.11 24.64 -5.19
C ARG A 337 -13.59 24.57 -5.22
N PRO A 338 -12.88 25.38 -4.42
CA PRO A 338 -11.41 25.28 -4.36
C PRO A 338 -10.91 23.89 -3.91
N GLN A 339 -11.74 23.16 -3.18
CA GLN A 339 -11.45 21.83 -2.66
C GLN A 339 -12.74 21.02 -2.51
N VAL A 340 -12.69 19.75 -2.91
CA VAL A 340 -13.78 18.79 -2.72
C VAL A 340 -13.27 17.50 -2.10
N ARG A 341 -14.19 16.75 -1.47
CA ARG A 341 -13.91 15.40 -0.98
C ARG A 341 -13.98 14.42 -2.14
N VAL A 342 -12.94 13.59 -2.27
CA VAL A 342 -12.93 12.49 -3.24
C VAL A 342 -13.73 11.32 -2.69
N GLN A 343 -14.64 10.79 -3.50
CA GLN A 343 -15.46 9.63 -3.18
C GLN A 343 -15.20 8.50 -4.18
N PRO A 344 -15.23 7.23 -3.74
CA PRO A 344 -15.08 6.08 -4.63
C PRO A 344 -16.04 6.11 -5.82
N GLY A 345 -15.51 5.89 -7.03
CA GLY A 345 -16.29 5.79 -8.27
C GLY A 345 -16.99 7.08 -8.72
N VAL A 346 -16.74 8.21 -8.06
CA VAL A 346 -17.36 9.50 -8.42
C VAL A 346 -16.38 10.31 -9.26
N LEU A 347 -16.86 10.79 -10.42
CA LEU A 347 -16.09 11.66 -11.31
C LEU A 347 -15.78 13.00 -10.62
N ILE A 348 -14.51 13.40 -10.66
CA ILE A 348 -14.02 14.69 -10.21
C ILE A 348 -13.58 15.48 -11.45
N ARG A 349 -14.05 16.71 -11.58
CA ARG A 349 -13.74 17.61 -12.70
C ARG A 349 -12.95 18.83 -12.25
N ALA A 350 -11.96 19.23 -13.03
CA ALA A 350 -11.27 20.52 -12.88
C ALA A 350 -10.95 21.08 -14.28
N GLY A 351 -11.76 22.03 -14.76
CA GLY A 351 -11.74 22.43 -16.16
C GLY A 351 -12.05 21.25 -17.09
N MET A 352 -11.16 20.97 -18.04
CA MET A 352 -11.30 19.84 -18.97
C MET A 352 -10.82 18.49 -18.39
N LEU A 353 -10.15 18.49 -17.24
CA LEU A 353 -9.66 17.28 -16.62
C LEU A 353 -10.80 16.54 -15.91
N GLY A 354 -11.03 15.28 -16.28
CA GLY A 354 -11.82 14.31 -15.52
C GLY A 354 -10.94 13.23 -14.90
N PHE A 355 -11.21 12.87 -13.65
CA PHE A 355 -10.60 11.71 -13.01
C PHE A 355 -11.52 11.12 -11.94
N PHE A 356 -11.34 9.85 -11.60
CA PHE A 356 -12.02 9.23 -10.47
C PHE A 356 -11.09 8.25 -9.76
N VAL A 357 -11.53 7.82 -8.57
CA VAL A 357 -10.73 6.97 -7.71
C VAL A 357 -11.54 5.75 -7.30
N ASP A 358 -10.97 4.56 -7.43
CA ASP A 358 -11.61 3.29 -7.05
C ASP A 358 -10.77 2.56 -6.00
N PRO A 359 -11.37 2.00 -4.92
CA PRO A 359 -10.64 1.13 -4.01
C PRO A 359 -10.20 -0.15 -4.73
N VAL A 360 -9.07 -0.72 -4.29
CA VAL A 360 -8.50 -1.97 -4.85
C VAL A 360 -8.98 -3.19 -4.08
#